data_AF-A0AA35MD19-F1
#
_entry.id   AF-A0AA35MD19-F1
#
_cell.length_a   1.000
_cell.length_b   1.000
_cell.length_c   1.000
_cell.angle_alpha   90.00
_cell.angle_beta   90.00
_cell.angle_gamma   90.00
#
_symmetry.space_group_name_H-M   'P 1'
#
loop_
_entity.id
_entity.type
_entity.pdbx_description
1 polymer ?
#
loop_
_entity_poly.entity_id
_entity_poly.type
_entity_poly.pdbx_seq_one_letter_code
_entity_poly.pdbx_strand_id
1 'polypeptide(L)'
;MSRQGIRKFDPDSGLVYQECVIPRVSISRDELDWSRKRPTPAVKPRGTRGPRSLVDTVIEVVANHIGDVTDRHLEVLPPRLVSRIWRFLEARGLCLHAWKIFSKALLPQDEERTLSLYRYRHHICQPRVELKRYIEPLTSPSVDFITHLVISGGQSFTTSEMLWLTDIRNLGVLEIIRPADELGADFPDVSDRLIRGWTERPDPFPLLRVLRIFGDESTTQKSLHWVSKFPSLVLYDVIGAREDWPTHEQEAINQGWESTRLGNMALDDSLLRYLTLFSQVDERQAKSLRELARSVDADLLSLCGDSGCEVKFVPNRQAPELIDYLTDSAKIVGSLPSWERNGAATATRACHGAIFEAWAFWLYSIIGQLSNDRDLEKQGTSPGLQAVAGPFVLPSKPFASLFLGHSGRGGISLSPSYVKHGLFATKRFTFIRPSILQGQSIEQPTLNKKTATNDVNSGGQQGPAKVKSRKRKGLGDMLTSFMN
;
A
#
# COMPACT_ATOMS: atom_id res chain seq x y z
N MET A 1 -8.55 -32.54 -13.22
CA MET A 1 -8.28 -33.92 -12.77
C MET A 1 -9.53 -34.45 -12.08
N SER A 2 -10.09 -35.56 -12.58
CA SER A 2 -11.36 -36.11 -12.11
C SER A 2 -11.25 -36.66 -10.69
N ARG A 3 -12.18 -36.25 -9.82
CA ARG A 3 -12.29 -36.75 -8.45
C ARG A 3 -13.11 -38.05 -8.49
N GLN A 4 -12.46 -39.20 -8.39
CA GLN A 4 -13.15 -40.48 -8.19
C GLN A 4 -13.41 -40.67 -6.70
N GLY A 5 -14.61 -40.38 -6.23
CA GLY A 5 -15.06 -40.76 -4.89
C GLY A 5 -15.93 -42.01 -4.97
N ILE A 6 -15.66 -43.00 -4.12
CA ILE A 6 -16.43 -44.26 -4.08
C ILE A 6 -17.65 -44.06 -3.18
N ARG A 7 -18.85 -44.30 -3.72
CA ARG A 7 -20.08 -44.32 -2.91
C ARG A 7 -20.16 -45.64 -2.15
N LYS A 8 -20.39 -45.57 -0.84
CA LYS A 8 -20.58 -46.70 0.05
C LYS A 8 -21.90 -46.55 0.81
N PHE A 9 -22.48 -47.69 1.16
CA PHE A 9 -23.71 -47.78 1.93
C PHE A 9 -23.38 -48.40 3.29
N ASP A 10 -23.80 -47.74 4.36
CA ASP A 10 -23.72 -48.26 5.71
C ASP A 10 -25.03 -49.00 6.07
N PRO A 11 -25.00 -50.34 6.21
CA PRO A 11 -26.20 -51.11 6.49
C PRO A 11 -26.77 -50.88 7.90
N ASP A 12 -25.97 -50.40 8.86
CA ASP A 12 -26.42 -50.21 10.25
C ASP A 12 -27.11 -48.84 10.43
N SER A 13 -26.68 -47.82 9.70
CA SER A 13 -27.29 -46.47 9.73
C SER A 13 -28.25 -46.20 8.58
N GLY A 14 -28.25 -47.03 7.54
CA GLY A 14 -29.06 -46.86 6.32
C GLY A 14 -28.60 -45.68 5.44
N LEU A 15 -27.43 -45.09 5.72
CA LEU A 15 -26.93 -43.91 5.02
C LEU A 15 -25.98 -44.30 3.88
N VAL A 16 -26.17 -43.64 2.73
CA VAL A 16 -25.20 -43.67 1.62
C VAL A 16 -24.24 -42.49 1.79
N TYR A 17 -22.95 -42.77 1.92
CA TYR A 17 -21.90 -41.75 2.03
C TYR A 17 -20.85 -41.94 0.94
N GLN A 18 -20.13 -40.87 0.62
CA GLN A 18 -19.05 -40.90 -0.36
C GLN A 18 -17.71 -40.74 0.37
N GLU A 19 -16.89 -41.77 0.31
CA GLU A 19 -15.55 -41.75 0.88
C GLU A 19 -14.58 -41.21 -0.18
N CYS A 20 -13.82 -40.18 0.18
CA CYS A 20 -12.81 -39.57 -0.70
C CYS A 20 -11.48 -39.51 0.05
N VAL A 21 -10.46 -40.15 -0.51
CA VAL A 21 -9.10 -40.05 0.00
C VAL A 21 -8.52 -38.72 -0.46
N ILE A 22 -8.35 -37.79 0.48
CA ILE A 22 -7.73 -36.49 0.21
C ILE A 22 -6.22 -36.66 0.42
N PRO A 23 -5.37 -36.47 -0.62
CA PRO A 23 -3.93 -36.46 -0.44
C PRO A 23 -3.55 -35.37 0.58
N ARG A 24 -2.82 -35.73 1.65
CA ARG A 24 -2.20 -34.77 2.56
C ARG A 24 -1.05 -34.06 1.82
N VAL A 25 -1.38 -33.07 1.01
CA VAL A 25 -0.44 -31.97 0.73
C VAL A 25 -0.57 -31.03 1.91
N SER A 26 0.44 -30.99 2.77
CA SER A 26 0.53 -30.10 3.93
C SER A 26 0.85 -28.65 3.55
N ILE A 27 0.18 -28.14 2.51
CA ILE A 27 -0.07 -26.71 2.36
C ILE A 27 -1.50 -26.57 2.87
N SER A 28 -1.70 -25.87 3.98
CA SER A 28 -3.06 -25.67 4.45
C SER A 28 -3.86 -25.06 3.31
N ARG A 29 -4.95 -25.72 2.92
CA ARG A 29 -5.96 -25.17 2.01
C ARG A 29 -6.53 -23.84 2.53
N ASP A 30 -6.16 -23.43 3.73
CA ASP A 30 -6.48 -22.14 4.36
C ASP A 30 -5.65 -20.97 3.80
N GLU A 31 -4.39 -21.15 3.43
CA GLU A 31 -3.56 -20.06 2.90
C GLU A 31 -3.86 -19.76 1.42
N LEU A 32 -4.27 -20.78 0.66
CA LEU A 32 -4.63 -20.67 -0.77
C LEU A 32 -5.85 -19.79 -1.05
N ASP A 33 -6.69 -19.52 -0.05
CA ASP A 33 -7.97 -18.81 -0.22
C ASP A 33 -8.21 -17.75 0.87
N TRP A 34 -7.11 -17.14 1.36
CA TRP A 34 -7.13 -16.16 2.45
C TRP A 34 -8.12 -15.00 2.20
N SER A 35 -8.30 -14.61 0.94
CA SER A 35 -9.16 -13.48 0.56
C SER A 35 -10.66 -13.77 0.68
N ARG A 36 -11.06 -15.05 0.63
CA ARG A 36 -12.47 -15.49 0.71
C ARG A 36 -12.80 -16.13 2.05
N LYS A 37 -11.81 -16.66 2.76
CA LYS A 37 -11.98 -17.27 4.08
C LYS A 37 -11.99 -16.22 5.19
N ARG A 38 -12.82 -16.47 6.21
CA ARG A 38 -12.87 -15.61 7.39
C ARG A 38 -11.70 -15.94 8.34
N PRO A 39 -11.13 -14.93 9.02
CA PRO A 39 -9.99 -15.14 9.94
C PRO A 39 -10.35 -15.98 11.17
N THR A 40 -11.63 -15.99 11.56
CA THR A 40 -12.12 -16.68 12.76
C THR A 40 -13.06 -17.82 12.38
N PRO A 41 -12.96 -18.97 13.07
CA PRO A 41 -13.89 -20.07 12.86
C PRO A 41 -15.31 -19.67 13.28
N ALA A 42 -16.31 -20.28 12.64
CA ALA A 42 -17.71 -20.05 12.95
C ALA A 42 -17.99 -20.35 14.43
N VAL A 43 -18.18 -19.30 15.24
CA VAL A 43 -18.63 -19.46 16.62
C VAL A 43 -20.11 -19.81 16.58
N LYS A 44 -20.45 -21.06 16.91
CA LYS A 44 -21.84 -21.45 17.19
C LYS A 44 -22.32 -20.63 18.39
N PRO A 45 -23.34 -19.78 18.26
CA PRO A 45 -23.84 -19.04 19.42
C PRO A 45 -24.29 -20.04 20.48
N ARG A 46 -23.85 -19.82 21.74
CA ARG A 46 -24.41 -20.56 22.88
C ARG A 46 -25.88 -20.20 22.97
N GLY A 47 -26.74 -21.21 22.99
CA GLY A 47 -28.18 -21.05 22.80
C GLY A 47 -28.81 -20.06 23.78
N THR A 48 -29.33 -18.95 23.25
CA THR A 48 -30.42 -18.23 23.90
C THR A 48 -31.67 -19.10 23.81
N ARG A 49 -32.44 -19.21 24.90
CA ARG A 49 -33.61 -20.09 24.98
C ARG A 49 -34.61 -19.78 23.85
N GLY A 50 -34.95 -20.80 23.05
CA GLY A 50 -35.96 -20.73 21.98
C GLY A 50 -35.41 -20.96 20.56
N PRO A 51 -36.26 -21.30 19.58
CA PRO A 51 -35.85 -21.43 18.18
C PRO A 51 -35.46 -20.06 17.60
N ARG A 52 -34.34 -20.02 16.86
CA ARG A 52 -33.89 -18.80 16.16
C ARG A 52 -34.83 -18.45 15.02
N SER A 53 -34.94 -17.16 14.69
CA SER A 53 -35.73 -16.74 13.53
C SER A 53 -35.12 -17.30 12.23
N LEU A 54 -35.96 -17.52 11.22
CA LEU A 54 -35.49 -17.93 9.89
C LEU A 54 -34.48 -16.92 9.32
N VAL A 55 -34.74 -15.62 9.54
CA VAL A 55 -33.85 -14.54 9.08
C VAL A 55 -32.47 -14.65 9.71
N ASP A 56 -32.37 -14.85 11.03
CA ASP A 56 -31.08 -14.96 11.70
C ASP A 56 -30.33 -16.25 11.29
N THR A 57 -31.08 -17.33 11.02
CA THR A 57 -30.52 -18.58 10.48
C THR A 57 -29.94 -18.37 9.07
N VAL A 58 -30.67 -17.65 8.20
CA VAL A 58 -30.20 -17.31 6.86
C VAL A 58 -28.97 -16.39 6.92
N ILE A 59 -28.97 -15.37 7.77
CA ILE A 59 -27.81 -14.48 7.96
C ILE A 59 -26.59 -15.29 8.39
N GLU A 60 -26.74 -16.22 9.33
CA GLU A 60 -25.64 -17.09 9.76
C GLU A 60 -25.14 -17.98 8.62
N VAL A 61 -26.03 -18.58 7.83
CA VAL A 61 -25.68 -19.42 6.68
C VAL A 61 -24.94 -18.61 5.61
N VAL A 62 -25.45 -17.42 5.27
CA VAL A 62 -24.82 -16.50 4.30
C VAL A 62 -23.45 -16.09 4.80
N ALA A 63 -23.33 -15.71 6.08
CA ALA A 63 -22.05 -15.38 6.67
C ALA A 63 -21.07 -16.56 6.57
N ASN A 64 -21.54 -17.78 6.87
CA ASN A 64 -20.78 -19.04 6.76
C ASN A 64 -20.27 -19.37 5.37
N HIS A 65 -20.95 -18.90 4.32
CA HIS A 65 -20.57 -19.14 2.93
C HIS A 65 -20.21 -17.85 2.21
N ILE A 66 -19.77 -16.81 2.95
CA ILE A 66 -19.56 -15.48 2.36
C ILE A 66 -18.51 -15.47 1.24
N GLY A 67 -17.57 -16.42 1.25
CA GLY A 67 -16.58 -16.61 0.17
C GLY A 67 -17.20 -17.00 -1.19
N ASP A 68 -18.41 -17.55 -1.19
CA ASP A 68 -19.15 -17.98 -2.39
C ASP A 68 -20.24 -16.97 -2.81
N VAL A 69 -20.52 -15.97 -1.96
CA VAL A 69 -21.52 -14.92 -2.25
C VAL A 69 -20.98 -13.96 -3.30
N THR A 70 -21.81 -13.51 -4.23
CA THR A 70 -21.41 -12.56 -5.29
C THR A 70 -22.24 -11.28 -5.20
N ASP A 71 -21.81 -10.21 -5.89
CA ASP A 71 -22.55 -8.95 -5.98
C ASP A 71 -24.03 -9.18 -6.36
N ARG A 72 -24.26 -10.08 -7.32
CA ARG A 72 -25.61 -10.46 -7.80
C ARG A 72 -26.50 -11.02 -6.70
N HIS A 73 -25.93 -11.74 -5.74
CA HIS A 73 -26.71 -12.26 -4.61
C HIS A 73 -27.13 -11.13 -3.66
N LEU A 74 -26.30 -10.09 -3.50
CA LEU A 74 -26.62 -8.93 -2.66
C LEU A 74 -27.64 -8.00 -3.32
N GLU A 75 -27.59 -7.84 -4.64
CA GLU A 75 -28.51 -7.01 -5.43
C GLU A 75 -30.00 -7.42 -5.28
N VAL A 76 -30.27 -8.71 -5.03
CA VAL A 76 -31.64 -9.23 -4.86
C VAL A 76 -32.17 -9.02 -3.43
N LEU A 77 -31.30 -8.73 -2.47
CA LEU A 77 -31.68 -8.58 -1.06
C LEU A 77 -32.11 -7.14 -0.75
N PRO A 78 -33.13 -6.95 0.13
CA PRO A 78 -33.47 -5.62 0.62
C PRO A 78 -32.25 -4.95 1.31
N PRO A 79 -32.00 -3.64 1.12
CA PRO A 79 -30.83 -2.95 1.69
C PRO A 79 -30.69 -3.16 3.20
N ARG A 80 -31.80 -3.10 3.94
CA ARG A 80 -31.83 -3.36 5.39
C ARG A 80 -31.30 -4.74 5.77
N LEU A 81 -31.52 -5.76 4.94
CA LEU A 81 -31.00 -7.10 5.18
C LEU A 81 -29.52 -7.18 4.86
N VAL A 82 -29.06 -6.50 3.81
CA VAL A 82 -27.63 -6.37 3.46
C VAL A 82 -26.87 -5.71 4.61
N SER A 83 -27.37 -4.60 5.16
CA SER A 83 -26.77 -3.94 6.34
C SER A 83 -26.76 -4.83 7.57
N ARG A 84 -27.79 -5.66 7.75
CA ARG A 84 -27.88 -6.62 8.87
C ARG A 84 -26.86 -7.75 8.74
N ILE A 85 -26.61 -8.24 7.52
CA ILE A 85 -25.55 -9.23 7.24
C ILE A 85 -24.18 -8.59 7.44
N TRP A 86 -23.99 -7.36 6.98
CA TRP A 86 -22.74 -6.60 7.18
C TRP A 86 -22.38 -6.48 8.67
N ARG A 87 -23.28 -5.94 9.50
CA ARG A 87 -23.08 -5.83 10.96
C ARG A 87 -22.80 -7.18 11.62
N PHE A 88 -23.45 -8.25 11.15
CA PHE A 88 -23.22 -9.60 11.65
C PHE A 88 -21.79 -10.11 11.34
N LEU A 89 -21.26 -9.77 10.17
CA LEU A 89 -19.92 -10.12 9.72
C LEU A 89 -18.85 -9.27 10.40
N GLU A 90 -19.09 -7.96 10.52
CA GLU A 90 -18.18 -7.01 11.18
C GLU A 90 -17.85 -7.47 12.61
N ALA A 91 -18.86 -7.88 13.37
CA ALA A 91 -18.70 -8.40 14.73
C ALA A 91 -17.91 -9.73 14.82
N ARG A 92 -17.72 -10.44 13.71
CA ARG A 92 -17.10 -11.77 13.68
C ARG A 92 -15.77 -11.82 12.92
N GLY A 93 -15.49 -10.84 12.08
CA GLY A 93 -14.32 -10.81 11.20
C GLY A 93 -14.70 -11.01 9.74
N LEU A 94 -14.17 -10.13 8.90
CA LEU A 94 -14.45 -10.04 7.47
C LEU A 94 -13.28 -10.57 6.65
N CYS A 95 -13.59 -11.26 5.55
CA CYS A 95 -12.62 -11.55 4.50
C CYS A 95 -12.60 -10.41 3.47
N LEU A 96 -11.53 -10.29 2.69
CA LEU A 96 -11.37 -9.24 1.68
C LEU A 96 -12.52 -9.27 0.67
N HIS A 97 -12.91 -10.46 0.23
CA HIS A 97 -14.01 -10.65 -0.72
C HIS A 97 -15.33 -10.08 -0.17
N ALA A 98 -15.67 -10.40 1.08
CA ALA A 98 -16.86 -9.83 1.73
C ALA A 98 -16.77 -8.29 1.78
N TRP A 99 -15.62 -7.75 2.23
CA TRP A 99 -15.44 -6.31 2.30
C TRP A 99 -15.65 -5.64 0.94
N LYS A 100 -15.12 -6.19 -0.16
CA LYS A 100 -15.29 -5.63 -1.52
C LYS A 100 -16.75 -5.56 -1.95
N ILE A 101 -17.50 -6.66 -1.78
CA ILE A 101 -18.88 -6.73 -2.25
C ILE A 101 -19.81 -5.85 -1.40
N PHE A 102 -19.57 -5.76 -0.09
CA PHE A 102 -20.36 -4.93 0.82
C PHE A 102 -20.02 -3.45 0.72
N SER A 103 -18.73 -3.08 0.57
CA SER A 103 -18.35 -1.67 0.36
C SER A 103 -18.97 -1.13 -0.91
N LYS A 104 -18.94 -1.89 -2.01
CA LYS A 104 -19.60 -1.54 -3.26
C LYS A 104 -21.12 -1.42 -3.13
N ALA A 105 -21.76 -2.32 -2.38
CA ALA A 105 -23.22 -2.32 -2.22
C ALA A 105 -23.74 -1.24 -1.27
N LEU A 106 -23.01 -0.94 -0.18
CA LEU A 106 -23.50 -0.11 0.93
C LEU A 106 -22.95 1.32 0.90
N LEU A 107 -21.74 1.59 0.40
CA LEU A 107 -21.21 2.97 0.32
C LEU A 107 -22.11 3.92 -0.49
N PRO A 108 -22.73 3.50 -1.62
CA PRO A 108 -23.64 4.37 -2.36
C PRO A 108 -24.97 4.66 -1.64
N GLN A 109 -25.36 3.86 -0.64
CA GLN A 109 -26.64 4.00 0.07
C GLN A 109 -26.57 5.11 1.11
N ASP A 110 -27.66 5.84 1.35
CA ASP A 110 -27.66 7.01 2.27
C ASP A 110 -27.74 6.65 3.76
N GLU A 111 -28.04 5.40 4.10
CA GLU A 111 -28.17 4.95 5.49
C GLU A 111 -26.92 4.21 5.98
N GLU A 112 -26.28 4.73 7.03
CA GLU A 112 -25.24 4.10 7.86
C GLU A 112 -23.96 3.66 7.13
N ARG A 113 -23.11 4.65 6.83
CA ARG A 113 -21.77 4.45 6.28
C ARG A 113 -20.76 4.53 7.42
N THR A 114 -20.04 3.45 7.66
CA THR A 114 -19.01 3.39 8.71
C THR A 114 -17.62 3.31 8.10
N LEU A 115 -16.60 3.67 8.89
CA LEU A 115 -15.20 3.60 8.45
C LEU A 115 -14.79 2.16 8.10
N SER A 116 -15.41 1.14 8.70
CA SER A 116 -15.21 -0.27 8.35
C SER A 116 -15.64 -0.64 6.93
N LEU A 117 -16.58 0.08 6.32
CA LEU A 117 -16.92 -0.08 4.90
C LEU A 117 -15.87 0.59 4.00
N TYR A 118 -15.17 1.60 4.51
CA TYR A 118 -14.18 2.37 3.78
C TYR A 118 -12.75 1.82 3.90
N ARG A 119 -12.47 1.02 4.94
CA ARG A 119 -11.13 0.51 5.25
C ARG A 119 -11.17 -0.99 5.52
N TYR A 120 -10.23 -1.71 4.90
CA TYR A 120 -9.98 -3.12 5.19
C TYR A 120 -8.54 -3.32 5.65
N ARG A 121 -8.36 -4.25 6.60
CA ARG A 121 -7.06 -4.62 7.12
C ARG A 121 -6.97 -6.12 7.30
N HIS A 122 -5.89 -6.69 6.80
CA HIS A 122 -5.56 -8.08 7.05
C HIS A 122 -4.06 -8.25 7.29
N HIS A 123 -3.73 -9.16 8.20
CA HIS A 123 -2.36 -9.50 8.53
C HIS A 123 -2.17 -11.00 8.41
N ILE A 124 -1.14 -11.41 7.67
CA ILE A 124 -0.73 -12.80 7.52
C ILE A 124 0.62 -12.95 8.21
N CYS A 125 0.60 -13.51 9.43
CA CYS A 125 1.80 -13.59 10.28
C CYS A 125 2.91 -14.49 9.67
N GLN A 126 2.55 -15.48 8.83
CA GLN A 126 3.51 -16.34 8.12
C GLN A 126 3.08 -16.56 6.66
N PRO A 127 3.57 -15.77 5.70
CA PRO A 127 3.40 -16.09 4.29
C PRO A 127 4.16 -17.39 3.99
N ARG A 128 3.56 -18.32 3.23
CA ARG A 128 4.22 -19.57 2.79
C ARG A 128 3.95 -19.96 1.34
N VAL A 129 3.11 -19.19 0.64
CA VAL A 129 2.82 -19.42 -0.79
C VAL A 129 3.45 -18.31 -1.64
N GLU A 130 3.40 -18.48 -2.96
CA GLU A 130 3.93 -17.51 -3.92
C GLU A 130 3.25 -16.13 -3.77
N LEU A 131 4.02 -15.06 -3.96
CA LEU A 131 3.53 -13.68 -3.79
C LEU A 131 2.25 -13.41 -4.59
N LYS A 132 2.16 -13.98 -5.81
CA LYS A 132 1.01 -13.84 -6.71
C LYS A 132 -0.33 -14.13 -6.03
N ARG A 133 -0.36 -15.14 -5.16
CA ARG A 133 -1.58 -15.58 -4.44
C ARG A 133 -2.08 -14.55 -3.44
N TYR A 134 -1.19 -13.71 -2.92
CA TYR A 134 -1.54 -12.61 -2.02
C TYR A 134 -1.95 -11.35 -2.78
N ILE A 135 -1.32 -11.06 -3.92
CA ILE A 135 -1.56 -9.81 -4.64
C ILE A 135 -2.71 -9.85 -5.65
N GLU A 136 -3.02 -11.03 -6.20
CA GLU A 136 -4.12 -11.18 -7.18
C GLU A 136 -5.47 -10.72 -6.58
N PRO A 137 -5.85 -11.13 -5.35
CA PRO A 137 -7.07 -10.62 -4.73
C PRO A 137 -7.02 -9.12 -4.40
N LEU A 138 -5.85 -8.49 -4.30
CA LEU A 138 -5.73 -7.05 -4.02
C LEU A 138 -5.86 -6.20 -5.29
N THR A 139 -5.75 -6.80 -6.47
CA THR A 139 -5.81 -6.07 -7.73
C THR A 139 -7.25 -5.65 -8.04
N SER A 140 -7.44 -4.38 -8.39
CA SER A 140 -8.70 -3.80 -8.87
C SER A 140 -8.42 -3.01 -10.16
N PRO A 141 -8.74 -3.57 -11.35
CA PRO A 141 -8.54 -2.89 -12.62
C PRO A 141 -9.36 -1.60 -12.77
N SER A 142 -10.55 -1.54 -12.17
CA SER A 142 -11.45 -0.38 -12.15
C SER A 142 -11.16 0.62 -11.03
N VAL A 143 -10.13 0.38 -10.21
CA VAL A 143 -9.76 1.24 -9.07
C VAL A 143 -10.97 1.46 -8.14
N ASP A 144 -11.62 0.36 -7.76
CA ASP A 144 -12.73 0.38 -6.78
C ASP A 144 -12.22 0.71 -5.38
N PHE A 145 -10.95 0.41 -5.10
CA PHE A 145 -10.25 0.67 -3.85
C PHE A 145 -8.73 0.80 -4.09
N ILE A 146 -8.04 1.47 -3.18
CA ILE A 146 -6.57 1.58 -3.13
C ILE A 146 -6.00 0.44 -2.31
N THR A 147 -4.91 -0.14 -2.79
CA THR A 147 -4.15 -1.17 -2.09
C THR A 147 -2.96 -0.57 -1.35
N HIS A 148 -2.80 -0.98 -0.10
CA HIS A 148 -1.60 -0.81 0.69
C HIS A 148 -1.01 -2.18 1.00
N LEU A 149 0.25 -2.40 0.61
CA LEU A 149 0.93 -3.67 0.78
C LEU A 149 2.21 -3.47 1.60
N VAL A 150 2.33 -4.26 2.67
CA VAL A 150 3.54 -4.35 3.48
C VAL A 150 4.12 -5.76 3.34
N ILE A 151 5.37 -5.84 2.88
CA ILE A 151 6.16 -7.06 2.84
C ILE A 151 7.24 -6.96 3.92
N SER A 152 7.11 -7.77 4.96
CA SER A 152 8.05 -7.86 6.05
C SER A 152 8.44 -9.32 6.32
N GLY A 153 9.32 -9.57 7.30
CA GLY A 153 10.02 -10.87 7.45
C GLY A 153 9.10 -12.07 7.61
N GLY A 154 9.61 -13.27 7.31
CA GLY A 154 8.87 -14.54 7.41
C GLY A 154 8.84 -15.36 6.12
N GLN A 155 9.21 -14.79 4.97
CA GLN A 155 9.48 -15.51 3.72
C GLN A 155 10.27 -14.59 2.76
N SER A 156 11.29 -15.12 2.07
CA SER A 156 11.91 -14.43 0.93
C SER A 156 11.10 -14.70 -0.33
N PHE A 157 10.53 -13.64 -0.91
CA PHE A 157 10.04 -13.68 -2.29
C PHE A 157 11.19 -13.50 -3.26
N THR A 158 11.20 -14.27 -4.34
CA THR A 158 12.22 -14.16 -5.38
C THR A 158 12.10 -12.85 -6.15
N THR A 159 13.18 -12.40 -6.79
CA THR A 159 13.15 -11.20 -7.66
C THR A 159 12.05 -11.30 -8.73
N SER A 160 11.84 -12.49 -9.31
CA SER A 160 10.79 -12.73 -10.31
C SER A 160 9.38 -12.54 -9.75
N GLU A 161 9.13 -12.95 -8.52
CA GLU A 161 7.84 -12.73 -7.85
C GLU A 161 7.63 -11.25 -7.54
N MET A 162 8.67 -10.56 -7.09
CA MET A 162 8.62 -9.13 -6.79
C MET A 162 8.33 -8.28 -8.03
N LEU A 163 8.63 -8.76 -9.23
CA LEU A 163 8.23 -8.11 -10.48
C LEU A 163 6.71 -8.12 -10.72
N TRP A 164 5.94 -8.97 -10.05
CA TRP A 164 4.47 -8.97 -10.17
C TRP A 164 3.80 -7.83 -9.40
N LEU A 165 4.52 -7.12 -8.52
CA LEU A 165 3.98 -5.97 -7.81
C LEU A 165 3.47 -4.88 -8.76
N THR A 166 4.08 -4.76 -9.95
CA THR A 166 3.64 -3.81 -10.98
C THR A 166 2.27 -4.14 -11.58
N ASP A 167 1.81 -5.38 -11.43
CA ASP A 167 0.51 -5.82 -11.96
C ASP A 167 -0.66 -5.27 -11.12
N ILE A 168 -0.38 -4.84 -9.87
CA ILE A 168 -1.37 -4.24 -8.97
C ILE A 168 -1.59 -2.77 -9.37
N ARG A 169 -2.46 -2.54 -10.35
CA ARG A 169 -2.75 -1.19 -10.90
C ARG A 169 -3.28 -0.20 -9.85
N ASN A 170 -3.94 -0.69 -8.81
CA ASN A 170 -4.48 0.11 -7.71
C ASN A 170 -3.56 0.17 -6.48
N LEU A 171 -2.28 -0.17 -6.59
CA LEU A 171 -1.32 -0.05 -5.50
C LEU A 171 -1.00 1.42 -5.21
N GLY A 172 -1.35 1.88 -4.01
CA GLY A 172 -1.15 3.25 -3.57
C GLY A 172 0.05 3.46 -2.64
N VAL A 173 0.33 2.47 -1.79
CA VAL A 173 1.44 2.48 -0.83
C VAL A 173 2.11 1.11 -0.81
N LEU A 174 3.43 1.09 -0.95
CA LEU A 174 4.25 -0.12 -0.86
C LEU A 174 5.33 0.05 0.20
N GLU A 175 5.36 -0.88 1.16
CA GLU A 175 6.41 -0.98 2.17
C GLU A 175 7.12 -2.32 2.05
N ILE A 176 8.45 -2.29 1.96
CA ILE A 176 9.29 -3.48 2.03
C ILE A 176 10.27 -3.28 3.19
N ILE A 177 10.02 -3.97 4.30
CA ILE A 177 10.68 -3.70 5.59
C ILE A 177 11.39 -4.95 6.08
N ARG A 178 12.73 -4.93 6.06
CA ARG A 178 13.56 -5.98 6.65
C ARG A 178 13.55 -5.84 8.18
N PRO A 179 13.08 -6.83 8.95
CA PRO A 179 13.11 -6.77 10.41
C PRO A 179 14.56 -6.83 10.92
N ALA A 180 14.90 -6.05 11.94
CA ALA A 180 16.26 -6.07 12.50
C ALA A 180 16.54 -7.22 13.46
N ASP A 181 15.50 -7.75 14.10
CA ASP A 181 15.66 -8.70 15.20
C ASP A 181 15.87 -10.15 14.73
N GLU A 182 15.77 -10.41 13.42
CA GLU A 182 15.91 -11.74 12.84
C GLU A 182 17.20 -11.83 12.00
N LEU A 183 18.33 -12.07 12.69
CA LEU A 183 19.60 -12.42 12.07
C LEU A 183 19.41 -13.64 11.16
N GLY A 184 19.47 -13.43 9.84
CA GLY A 184 19.33 -14.50 8.85
C GLY A 184 17.89 -14.82 8.44
N ALA A 185 16.91 -13.97 8.74
CA ALA A 185 15.58 -14.13 8.15
C ALA A 185 15.61 -13.96 6.63
N ASP A 186 14.97 -14.90 5.95
CA ASP A 186 14.70 -14.85 4.52
C ASP A 186 13.87 -13.59 4.21
N PHE A 187 14.47 -12.66 3.47
CA PHE A 187 13.86 -11.39 3.09
C PHE A 187 14.15 -11.09 1.62
N PRO A 188 13.21 -10.47 0.87
CA PRO A 188 13.45 -10.14 -0.53
C PRO A 188 14.64 -9.21 -0.71
N ASP A 189 15.53 -9.54 -1.64
CA ASP A 189 16.61 -8.65 -2.04
C ASP A 189 16.08 -7.56 -2.97
N VAL A 190 15.87 -6.35 -2.42
CA VAL A 190 15.39 -5.19 -3.17
C VAL A 190 16.58 -4.40 -3.68
N SER A 191 17.14 -4.84 -4.79
CA SER A 191 18.28 -4.16 -5.43
C SER A 191 17.85 -3.11 -6.45
N ASP A 192 18.75 -2.19 -6.82
CA ASP A 192 18.53 -1.24 -7.92
C ASP A 192 18.14 -1.94 -9.24
N ARG A 193 18.58 -3.19 -9.43
CA ARG A 193 18.20 -4.01 -10.60
C ARG A 193 16.74 -4.41 -10.58
N LEU A 194 16.19 -4.76 -9.40
CA LEU A 194 14.77 -5.02 -9.25
C LEU A 194 13.94 -3.76 -9.50
N ILE A 195 14.35 -2.63 -8.91
CA ILE A 195 13.67 -1.34 -9.08
C ILE A 195 13.69 -0.93 -10.55
N ARG A 196 14.84 -1.08 -11.23
CA ARG A 196 14.92 -0.93 -12.69
C ARG A 196 13.97 -1.87 -13.41
N GLY A 197 13.92 -3.15 -13.03
CA GLY A 197 13.01 -4.13 -13.64
C GLY A 197 11.54 -3.73 -13.53
N TRP A 198 11.13 -3.08 -12.43
CA TRP A 198 9.79 -2.49 -12.33
C TRP A 198 9.58 -1.40 -13.38
N THR A 199 10.59 -0.55 -13.65
CA THR A 199 10.47 0.51 -14.67
C THR A 199 10.40 0.02 -16.11
N GLU A 200 10.79 -1.23 -16.37
CA GLU A 200 10.75 -1.83 -17.71
C GLU A 200 9.34 -2.35 -18.06
N ARG A 201 8.42 -2.39 -17.08
CA ARG A 201 7.01 -2.72 -17.31
C ARG A 201 6.26 -1.53 -17.91
N PRO A 202 5.23 -1.78 -18.76
CA PRO A 202 4.41 -0.70 -19.30
C PRO A 202 3.59 -0.06 -18.16
N ASP A 203 3.74 1.26 -18.01
CA ASP A 203 3.03 2.07 -17.01
C ASP A 203 3.10 1.48 -15.59
N PRO A 204 4.30 1.42 -14.99
CA PRO A 204 4.51 0.78 -13.71
C PRO A 204 3.93 1.63 -12.59
N PHE A 205 3.17 0.99 -11.70
CA PHE A 205 2.66 1.61 -10.48
C PHE A 205 1.92 2.94 -10.71
N PRO A 206 0.83 2.94 -11.48
CA PRO A 206 0.16 4.16 -11.92
C PRO A 206 -0.42 5.00 -10.77
N LEU A 207 -0.70 4.39 -9.61
CA LEU A 207 -1.30 5.05 -8.44
C LEU A 207 -0.40 5.03 -7.20
N LEU A 208 0.85 4.56 -7.32
CA LEU A 208 1.75 4.45 -6.16
C LEU A 208 2.25 5.85 -5.78
N ARG A 209 1.79 6.34 -4.63
CA ARG A 209 2.18 7.65 -4.08
C ARG A 209 3.36 7.55 -3.12
N VAL A 210 3.50 6.41 -2.46
CA VAL A 210 4.47 6.20 -1.38
C VAL A 210 5.20 4.88 -1.55
N LEU A 211 6.53 4.94 -1.54
CA LEU A 211 7.40 3.76 -1.56
C LEU A 211 8.37 3.81 -0.37
N ARG A 212 8.31 2.78 0.46
CA ARG A 212 9.27 2.56 1.55
C ARG A 212 10.10 1.30 1.32
N ILE A 213 11.42 1.45 1.37
CA ILE A 213 12.37 0.33 1.27
C ILE A 213 13.32 0.41 2.45
N PHE A 214 13.07 -0.38 3.48
CA PHE A 214 13.93 -0.45 4.66
C PHE A 214 14.76 -1.72 4.56
N GLY A 215 15.96 -1.59 4.00
CA GLY A 215 16.93 -2.65 3.79
C GLY A 215 18.33 -2.23 4.23
N ASP A 216 19.32 -3.07 3.95
CA ASP A 216 20.69 -2.89 4.46
C ASP A 216 21.76 -2.75 3.36
N GLU A 217 21.66 -3.49 2.26
CA GLU A 217 22.83 -3.78 1.42
C GLU A 217 22.59 -3.67 -0.10
N SER A 218 21.36 -3.42 -0.57
CA SER A 218 21.00 -3.64 -1.98
C SER A 218 20.53 -2.40 -2.75
N THR A 219 19.94 -1.42 -2.06
CA THR A 219 19.40 -0.20 -2.67
C THR A 219 20.40 0.94 -2.52
N THR A 220 20.83 1.52 -3.65
CA THR A 220 21.80 2.62 -3.69
C THR A 220 21.16 3.92 -4.16
N GLN A 221 21.88 5.03 -4.11
CA GLN A 221 21.39 6.31 -4.64
C GLN A 221 20.95 6.26 -6.13
N LYS A 222 21.43 5.29 -6.92
CA LYS A 222 21.00 5.10 -8.31
C LYS A 222 19.52 4.71 -8.41
N SER A 223 18.92 4.20 -7.34
CA SER A 223 17.48 3.94 -7.27
C SER A 223 16.67 5.19 -7.58
N LEU A 224 17.15 6.38 -7.22
CA LEU A 224 16.48 7.68 -7.45
C LEU A 224 16.11 7.89 -8.92
N HIS A 225 17.02 7.53 -9.83
CA HIS A 225 16.76 7.59 -11.27
C HIS A 225 15.61 6.68 -11.72
N TRP A 226 15.53 5.48 -11.15
CA TRP A 226 14.52 4.49 -11.52
C TRP A 226 13.16 4.85 -10.94
N VAL A 227 13.10 5.19 -9.65
CA VAL A 227 11.83 5.55 -8.98
C VAL A 227 11.23 6.85 -9.53
N SER A 228 12.03 7.76 -10.11
CA SER A 228 11.53 8.93 -10.85
C SER A 228 10.66 8.58 -12.06
N LYS A 229 10.72 7.34 -12.55
CA LYS A 229 9.90 6.88 -13.68
C LYS A 229 8.50 6.42 -13.24
N PHE A 230 8.25 6.29 -11.94
CA PHE A 230 6.92 6.01 -11.43
C PHE A 230 6.06 7.27 -11.52
N PRO A 231 4.89 7.21 -12.18
CA PRO A 231 4.17 8.40 -12.62
C PRO A 231 3.55 9.21 -11.48
N SER A 232 3.24 8.55 -10.36
CA SER A 232 2.49 9.13 -9.24
C SER A 232 3.27 9.13 -7.93
N LEU A 233 4.55 8.70 -7.95
CA LEU A 233 5.35 8.55 -6.74
C LEU A 233 5.79 9.91 -6.19
N VAL A 234 5.23 10.28 -5.05
CA VAL A 234 5.50 11.54 -4.37
C VAL A 234 6.52 11.38 -3.25
N LEU A 235 6.47 10.27 -2.49
CA LEU A 235 7.35 10.04 -1.36
C LEU A 235 8.15 8.76 -1.54
N TYR A 236 9.48 8.89 -1.47
CA TYR A 236 10.41 7.78 -1.45
C TYR A 236 11.23 7.82 -0.16
N ASP A 237 11.08 6.80 0.68
CA ASP A 237 11.76 6.73 1.97
C ASP A 237 12.52 5.42 2.09
N VAL A 238 13.84 5.52 2.22
CA VAL A 238 14.77 4.40 2.09
C VAL A 238 15.77 4.39 3.22
N ILE A 239 16.02 3.21 3.76
CA ILE A 239 17.17 2.97 4.65
C ILE A 239 18.19 2.20 3.84
N GLY A 240 19.43 2.70 3.82
CA GLY A 240 20.54 2.07 3.11
C GLY A 240 21.89 2.36 3.77
N ALA A 241 22.92 1.63 3.36
CA ALA A 241 24.29 1.83 3.82
C ALA A 241 24.80 3.23 3.44
N ARG A 242 25.46 3.93 4.37
CA ARG A 242 25.90 5.33 4.12
C ARG A 242 26.86 5.44 2.94
N GLU A 243 27.71 4.44 2.74
CA GLU A 243 28.65 4.34 1.62
C GLU A 243 27.99 4.26 0.24
N ASP A 244 26.75 3.78 0.14
CA ASP A 244 26.00 3.67 -1.12
C ASP A 244 25.25 4.96 -1.49
N TRP A 245 25.28 5.97 -0.60
CA TRP A 245 24.57 7.23 -0.73
C TRP A 245 25.47 8.48 -0.56
N PRO A 246 26.70 8.52 -1.13
CA PRO A 246 27.64 9.61 -0.89
C PRO A 246 27.20 10.96 -1.48
N THR A 247 26.45 10.95 -2.59
CA THR A 247 26.03 12.16 -3.32
C THR A 247 24.51 12.21 -3.52
N HIS A 248 23.76 11.68 -2.56
CA HIS A 248 22.30 11.54 -2.62
C HIS A 248 21.55 12.85 -2.85
N GLU A 249 22.01 13.97 -2.27
CA GLU A 249 21.38 15.29 -2.48
C GLU A 249 21.49 15.74 -3.93
N GLN A 250 22.68 15.61 -4.54
CA GLN A 250 22.90 15.99 -5.93
C GLN A 250 22.13 15.08 -6.89
N GLU A 251 22.13 13.77 -6.64
CA GLU A 251 21.38 12.83 -7.47
C GLU A 251 19.86 13.06 -7.34
N ALA A 252 19.37 13.36 -6.13
CA ALA A 252 17.97 13.70 -5.91
C ALA A 252 17.58 14.92 -6.76
N ILE A 253 18.33 16.02 -6.68
CA ILE A 253 18.08 17.24 -7.46
C ILE A 253 18.08 16.93 -8.96
N ASN A 254 19.08 16.19 -9.45
CA ASN A 254 19.20 15.83 -10.87
C ASN A 254 17.99 15.04 -11.39
N GLN A 255 17.33 14.28 -10.52
CA GLN A 255 16.19 13.42 -10.87
C GLN A 255 14.83 14.04 -10.47
N GLY A 256 14.82 15.30 -10.02
CA GLY A 256 13.62 16.06 -9.65
C GLY A 256 13.07 15.77 -8.25
N TRP A 257 13.91 15.25 -7.35
CA TRP A 257 13.58 15.01 -5.94
C TRP A 257 14.15 16.09 -5.04
N GLU A 258 13.43 16.37 -3.96
CA GLU A 258 13.91 17.16 -2.84
C GLU A 258 14.32 16.23 -1.69
N SER A 259 15.58 16.34 -1.25
CA SER A 259 16.08 15.63 -0.07
C SER A 259 15.62 16.35 1.19
N THR A 260 15.01 15.62 2.11
CA THR A 260 14.52 16.21 3.37
C THR A 260 15.66 16.36 4.38
N ARG A 261 15.85 17.58 4.90
CA ARG A 261 16.88 17.90 5.92
C ARG A 261 16.53 17.50 7.35
N LEU A 262 15.28 17.11 7.64
CA LEU A 262 14.80 16.64 8.95
C LEU A 262 15.49 15.35 9.47
N GLY A 263 16.47 14.82 8.74
CA GLY A 263 17.09 13.50 8.92
C GLY A 263 17.81 13.20 10.24
N ASN A 264 17.62 13.98 11.31
CA ASN A 264 18.13 13.70 12.65
C ASN A 264 17.14 14.07 13.79
N MET A 265 15.93 14.54 13.50
CA MET A 265 14.95 14.72 14.57
C MET A 265 14.50 13.34 15.06
N ALA A 266 14.63 13.10 16.37
CA ALA A 266 14.17 11.91 17.09
C ALA A 266 12.63 11.78 17.15
N LEU A 267 11.99 11.99 16.00
CA LEU A 267 10.60 11.66 15.67
C LEU A 267 10.66 10.39 14.83
N ASP A 268 11.07 9.29 15.46
CA ASP A 268 11.17 7.99 14.80
C ASP A 268 9.76 7.54 14.39
N ASP A 269 9.57 7.37 13.07
CA ASP A 269 8.35 6.88 12.39
C ASP A 269 6.98 7.45 12.78
N SER A 270 6.92 8.65 13.36
CA SER A 270 5.64 9.33 13.60
C SER A 270 4.95 9.69 12.29
N LEU A 271 3.62 9.61 12.25
CA LEU A 271 2.84 10.09 11.11
C LEU A 271 3.11 11.59 10.93
N LEU A 272 3.12 12.37 12.03
CA LEU A 272 3.44 13.80 11.98
C LEU A 272 4.74 14.11 11.22
N ARG A 273 5.80 13.29 11.34
CA ARG A 273 7.04 13.52 10.58
C ARG A 273 6.76 13.63 9.09
N TYR A 274 6.01 12.69 8.53
CA TYR A 274 5.66 12.71 7.11
C TYR A 274 4.70 13.84 6.78
N LEU A 275 3.82 14.18 7.71
CA LEU A 275 2.90 15.29 7.54
C LEU A 275 3.65 16.63 7.47
N THR A 276 4.69 16.79 8.30
CA THR A 276 5.50 18.02 8.34
C THR A 276 6.29 18.25 7.06
N LEU A 277 6.56 17.20 6.28
CA LEU A 277 7.21 17.31 4.98
C LEU A 277 6.42 18.16 3.99
N PHE A 278 5.10 18.25 4.17
CA PHE A 278 4.20 19.00 3.29
C PHE A 278 3.74 20.32 3.90
N SER A 279 4.15 20.62 5.13
CA SER A 279 3.83 21.87 5.83
C SER A 279 5.06 22.77 5.94
N GLN A 280 4.92 24.09 5.81
CA GLN A 280 6.02 25.05 6.02
C GLN A 280 6.31 25.30 7.52
N VAL A 281 6.43 24.23 8.32
CA VAL A 281 6.61 24.34 9.77
C VAL A 281 8.07 24.65 10.09
N ASP A 282 8.30 25.79 10.75
CA ASP A 282 9.63 26.26 11.15
C ASP A 282 10.31 25.31 12.16
N GLU A 283 11.55 24.90 11.85
CA GLU A 283 12.38 23.99 12.67
C GLU A 283 12.63 24.49 14.12
N ARG A 284 12.43 25.79 14.37
CA ARG A 284 12.69 26.45 15.67
C ARG A 284 11.76 25.98 16.80
N GLN A 285 10.69 25.24 16.50
CA GLN A 285 9.71 24.75 17.48
C GLN A 285 9.85 23.26 17.83
N ALA A 286 11.02 22.65 17.59
CA ALA A 286 11.33 21.22 17.76
C ALA A 286 10.70 20.49 18.98
N LYS A 287 10.65 21.12 20.16
CA LYS A 287 10.04 20.52 21.38
C LYS A 287 8.51 20.51 21.32
N SER A 288 7.90 21.60 20.87
CA SER A 288 6.45 21.71 20.63
C SER A 288 5.99 20.71 19.57
N LEU A 289 6.79 20.53 18.51
CA LEU A 289 6.50 19.59 17.42
C LEU A 289 6.43 18.14 17.89
N ARG A 290 7.22 17.72 18.89
CA ARG A 290 7.15 16.36 19.41
C ARG A 290 5.88 16.09 20.22
N GLU A 291 5.43 17.06 20.99
CA GLU A 291 4.17 16.94 21.75
C GLU A 291 2.97 16.97 20.82
N LEU A 292 2.99 17.88 19.84
CA LEU A 292 2.03 17.91 18.74
C LEU A 292 2.02 16.60 17.96
N ALA A 293 3.19 16.00 17.69
CA ALA A 293 3.31 14.72 16.98
C ALA A 293 2.54 13.61 17.69
N ARG A 294 2.76 13.49 19.00
CA ARG A 294 2.09 12.45 19.78
C ARG A 294 0.59 12.66 19.84
N SER A 295 0.12 13.92 19.93
CA SER A 295 -1.31 14.22 19.94
C SER A 295 -1.96 13.91 18.60
N VAL A 296 -1.39 14.41 17.50
CA VAL A 296 -1.90 14.20 16.14
C VAL A 296 -1.89 12.71 15.79
N ASP A 297 -0.79 12.00 16.06
CA ASP A 297 -0.70 10.57 15.83
C ASP A 297 -1.74 9.80 16.66
N ALA A 298 -1.92 10.16 17.93
CA ALA A 298 -2.91 9.51 18.80
C ALA A 298 -4.35 9.74 18.31
N ASP A 299 -4.68 10.96 17.90
CA ASP A 299 -6.03 11.31 17.42
C ASP A 299 -6.33 10.58 16.09
N LEU A 300 -5.39 10.60 15.14
CA LEU A 300 -5.52 9.93 13.84
C LEU A 300 -5.48 8.39 13.95
N LEU A 301 -4.70 7.83 14.87
CA LEU A 301 -4.70 6.39 15.18
C LEU A 301 -6.01 5.96 15.85
N SER A 302 -6.53 6.76 16.78
CA SER A 302 -7.80 6.49 17.45
C SER A 302 -8.95 6.45 16.45
N LEU A 303 -9.01 7.44 15.56
CA LEU A 303 -10.00 7.49 14.49
C LEU A 303 -9.87 6.29 13.54
N CYS A 304 -8.66 5.92 13.12
CA CYS A 304 -8.46 4.70 12.33
C CYS A 304 -8.90 3.43 13.07
N GLY A 305 -8.74 3.39 14.39
CA GLY A 305 -9.18 2.29 15.24
C GLY A 305 -10.70 2.17 15.36
N ASP A 306 -11.43 3.29 15.30
CA ASP A 306 -12.88 3.32 15.40
C ASP A 306 -13.57 2.91 14.10
N SER A 307 -13.86 1.61 14.01
CA SER A 307 -14.56 1.00 12.86
C SER A 307 -15.99 1.54 12.69
N GLY A 308 -16.61 2.05 13.74
CA GLY A 308 -17.98 2.56 13.75
C GLY A 308 -18.10 4.05 13.38
N CYS A 309 -16.98 4.75 13.17
CA CYS A 309 -17.00 6.17 12.83
C CYS A 309 -17.79 6.41 11.53
N GLU A 310 -18.72 7.38 11.56
CA GLU A 310 -19.59 7.73 10.43
C GLU A 310 -18.78 8.36 9.29
N VAL A 311 -18.98 7.86 8.07
CA VAL A 311 -18.38 8.39 6.84
C VAL A 311 -19.43 9.18 6.05
N LYS A 312 -19.13 10.44 5.75
CA LYS A 312 -19.98 11.33 4.95
C LYS A 312 -19.31 11.60 3.61
N PHE A 313 -20.13 11.84 2.59
CA PHE A 313 -19.65 12.29 1.29
C PHE A 313 -20.10 13.74 1.11
N VAL A 314 -19.13 14.64 1.00
CA VAL A 314 -19.36 16.08 0.83
C VAL A 314 -18.84 16.51 -0.55
N PRO A 315 -19.38 17.56 -1.15
CA PRO A 315 -18.76 18.18 -2.33
C PRO A 315 -17.30 18.54 -2.06
N ASN A 316 -16.45 18.39 -3.08
CA ASN A 316 -15.02 18.65 -2.98
C ASN A 316 -14.74 20.06 -2.41
N ARG A 317 -13.73 20.16 -1.52
CA ARG A 317 -13.28 21.41 -0.86
C ARG A 317 -14.23 22.01 0.17
N GLN A 318 -15.24 21.27 0.62
CA GLN A 318 -16.07 21.68 1.75
C GLN A 318 -15.50 21.28 3.11
N ALA A 319 -14.66 20.24 3.16
CA ALA A 319 -13.97 19.83 4.37
C ALA A 319 -12.61 20.54 4.49
N PRO A 320 -12.17 20.90 5.72
CA PRO A 320 -10.82 21.40 5.95
C PRO A 320 -9.76 20.42 5.44
N GLU A 321 -8.67 20.95 4.90
CA GLU A 321 -7.58 20.09 4.45
C GLU A 321 -6.88 19.46 5.65
N LEU A 322 -6.41 18.22 5.49
CA LEU A 322 -5.74 17.53 6.60
C LEU A 322 -4.43 18.23 7.01
N ILE A 323 -3.84 19.04 6.12
CA ILE A 323 -2.66 19.87 6.44
C ILE A 323 -3.00 20.99 7.43
N ASP A 324 -4.23 21.53 7.40
CA ASP A 324 -4.67 22.60 8.30
C ASP A 324 -4.77 22.11 9.74
N TYR A 325 -5.05 20.80 9.93
CA TYR A 325 -5.02 20.16 11.24
C TYR A 325 -3.64 20.19 11.90
N LEU A 326 -2.58 20.26 11.10
CA LEU A 326 -1.20 20.29 11.61
C LEU A 326 -0.80 21.69 12.05
N THR A 327 -1.35 22.72 11.40
CA THR A 327 -0.97 24.12 11.60
C THR A 327 -1.87 24.81 12.64
N ASP A 328 -3.14 24.40 12.77
CA ASP A 328 -4.11 25.00 13.69
C ASP A 328 -4.98 23.93 14.40
N SER A 329 -4.30 23.00 15.07
CA SER A 329 -4.94 21.89 15.79
C SER A 329 -5.91 22.36 16.88
N ALA A 330 -5.63 23.49 17.54
CA ALA A 330 -6.49 24.04 18.59
C ALA A 330 -7.86 24.52 18.08
N LYS A 331 -7.91 25.14 16.89
CA LYS A 331 -9.15 25.60 16.27
C LYS A 331 -9.98 24.44 15.71
N ILE A 332 -9.31 23.41 15.20
CA ILE A 332 -10.01 22.21 14.71
C ILE A 332 -10.52 21.41 15.90
N VAL A 333 -9.69 21.08 16.90
CA VAL A 333 -10.11 20.38 18.14
C VAL A 333 -11.28 21.08 18.85
N GLY A 334 -11.30 22.41 18.90
CA GLY A 334 -12.40 23.19 19.48
C GLY A 334 -13.70 23.22 18.66
N SER A 335 -13.67 22.83 17.38
CA SER A 335 -14.83 22.74 16.49
C SER A 335 -15.32 21.31 16.24
N LEU A 336 -14.65 20.29 16.78
CA LEU A 336 -15.14 18.92 16.69
C LEU A 336 -16.43 18.75 17.55
N PRO A 337 -17.49 18.15 16.99
CA PRO A 337 -18.50 17.48 17.81
C PRO A 337 -17.78 16.51 18.76
N SER A 338 -18.31 16.30 19.96
CA SER A 338 -17.73 15.42 20.97
C SER A 338 -17.55 13.99 20.43
N TRP A 339 -16.47 13.74 19.70
CA TRP A 339 -16.00 12.40 19.45
C TRP A 339 -15.34 11.99 20.76
N GLU A 340 -15.96 11.06 21.46
CA GLU A 340 -15.36 10.53 22.67
C GLU A 340 -14.02 9.91 22.26
N ARG A 341 -12.94 10.45 22.82
CA ARG A 341 -11.62 9.82 22.72
C ARG A 341 -11.75 8.49 23.44
N ASN A 342 -12.20 7.47 22.73
CA ASN A 342 -12.13 6.10 23.19
C ASN A 342 -10.65 5.83 23.43
N GLY A 343 -10.30 5.56 24.69
CA GLY A 343 -8.92 5.33 25.08
C GLY A 343 -8.32 4.32 24.10
N ALA A 344 -7.22 4.70 23.45
CA ALA A 344 -6.56 3.88 22.45
C ALA A 344 -6.54 2.43 22.95
N ALA A 345 -7.24 1.56 22.22
CA ALA A 345 -7.37 0.16 22.60
C ALA A 345 -5.96 -0.34 22.92
N THR A 346 -5.73 -0.65 24.20
CA THR A 346 -4.44 -1.05 24.71
C THR A 346 -3.95 -2.16 23.80
N ALA A 347 -2.79 -1.96 23.17
CA ALA A 347 -2.21 -2.86 22.18
C ALA A 347 -2.33 -4.29 22.70
N THR A 348 -3.34 -5.00 22.20
CA THR A 348 -3.45 -6.43 22.44
C THR A 348 -2.24 -6.99 21.72
N ARG A 349 -1.39 -7.72 22.46
CA ARG A 349 -0.12 -8.31 22.00
C ARG A 349 -0.27 -9.33 20.85
N ALA A 350 -1.37 -9.29 20.11
CA ALA A 350 -1.67 -10.16 18.98
C ALA A 350 -1.46 -9.39 17.66
N CYS A 351 -0.69 -9.99 16.76
CA CYS A 351 -0.33 -9.43 15.45
C CYS A 351 -1.54 -8.92 14.63
N HIS A 352 -2.71 -9.53 14.79
CA HIS A 352 -3.94 -9.24 14.05
C HIS A 352 -4.72 -7.97 14.47
N GLY A 353 -4.39 -7.38 15.64
CA GLY A 353 -5.06 -6.18 16.17
C GLY A 353 -4.40 -4.85 15.78
N ALA A 354 -3.15 -4.89 15.28
CA ALA A 354 -2.34 -3.72 15.03
C ALA A 354 -2.90 -2.82 13.91
N ILE A 355 -2.99 -1.52 14.17
CA ILE A 355 -3.43 -0.48 13.22
C ILE A 355 -2.22 0.02 12.42
N PHE A 356 -1.58 -0.89 11.69
CA PHE A 356 -0.34 -0.63 10.96
C PHE A 356 -0.53 0.31 9.76
N GLU A 357 -1.75 0.36 9.22
CA GLU A 357 -2.12 1.09 8.02
C GLU A 357 -2.43 2.57 8.25
N ALA A 358 -2.62 3.01 9.50
CA ALA A 358 -3.11 4.36 9.77
C ALA A 358 -2.23 5.44 9.13
N TRP A 359 -0.91 5.31 9.25
CA TRP A 359 0.01 6.28 8.67
C TRP A 359 -0.11 6.31 7.13
N ALA A 360 -0.19 5.15 6.48
CA ALA A 360 -0.29 5.01 5.03
C ALA A 360 -1.61 5.56 4.52
N PHE A 361 -2.70 5.27 5.25
CA PHE A 361 -4.04 5.74 4.97
C PHE A 361 -4.11 7.27 4.97
N TRP A 362 -3.61 7.91 6.04
CA TRP A 362 -3.61 9.37 6.15
C TRP A 362 -2.65 10.03 5.18
N LEU A 363 -1.43 9.51 5.03
CA LEU A 363 -0.45 10.06 4.10
C LEU A 363 -0.96 9.99 2.65
N TYR A 364 -1.58 8.87 2.25
CA TYR A 364 -2.19 8.73 0.93
C TYR A 364 -3.32 9.76 0.72
N SER A 365 -4.14 10.00 1.74
CA SER A 365 -5.19 11.03 1.73
C SER A 365 -4.62 12.44 1.50
N ILE A 366 -3.58 12.81 2.24
CA ILE A 366 -2.95 14.14 2.12
C ILE A 366 -2.30 14.34 0.77
N ILE A 367 -1.53 13.36 0.29
CA ILE A 367 -0.92 13.47 -1.03
C ILE A 367 -2.02 13.59 -2.10
N GLY A 368 -3.17 12.93 -1.91
CA GLY A 368 -4.35 13.08 -2.76
C GLY A 368 -4.90 14.50 -2.78
N GLN A 369 -5.11 15.09 -1.60
CA GLN A 369 -5.56 16.47 -1.47
C GLN A 369 -4.59 17.44 -2.15
N LEU A 370 -3.29 17.33 -1.86
CA LEU A 370 -2.26 18.20 -2.41
C LEU A 370 -2.08 18.06 -3.93
N SER A 371 -2.25 16.85 -4.46
CA SER A 371 -2.15 16.58 -5.90
C SER A 371 -3.47 16.70 -6.65
N ASN A 372 -4.58 17.00 -5.94
CA ASN A 372 -5.96 16.93 -6.43
C ASN A 372 -6.30 15.58 -7.09
N ASP A 373 -5.76 14.47 -6.59
CA ASP A 373 -5.98 13.10 -7.09
C ASP A 373 -5.84 12.94 -8.62
N ARG A 374 -4.97 13.73 -9.26
CA ARG A 374 -4.75 13.71 -10.72
C ARG A 374 -4.31 12.35 -11.25
N ASP A 375 -3.66 11.55 -10.41
CA ASP A 375 -3.32 10.17 -10.71
C ASP A 375 -4.57 9.29 -10.88
N LEU A 376 -5.59 9.45 -10.03
CA LEU A 376 -6.89 8.79 -10.19
C LEU A 376 -7.61 9.26 -11.45
N GLU A 377 -7.60 10.57 -11.73
CA GLU A 377 -8.22 11.13 -12.93
C GLU A 377 -7.61 10.55 -14.21
N LYS A 378 -6.27 10.41 -14.26
CA LYS A 378 -5.56 9.77 -15.38
C LYS A 378 -5.94 8.30 -15.58
N GLN A 379 -6.37 7.61 -14.52
CA GLN A 379 -6.89 6.25 -14.60
C GLN A 379 -8.41 6.20 -14.87
N GLY A 380 -9.03 7.32 -15.25
CA GLY A 380 -10.47 7.39 -15.58
C GLY A 380 -11.37 7.46 -14.37
N THR A 381 -10.84 7.81 -13.20
CA THR A 381 -11.58 7.92 -11.95
C THR A 381 -11.59 9.37 -11.47
N SER A 382 -12.73 10.05 -11.57
CA SER A 382 -12.91 11.40 -11.02
C SER A 382 -13.81 11.34 -9.78
N PRO A 383 -13.28 11.56 -8.56
CA PRO A 383 -14.10 11.66 -7.36
C PRO A 383 -14.90 12.98 -7.40
N GLY A 384 -16.18 12.91 -7.74
CA GLY A 384 -17.09 14.07 -7.67
C GLY A 384 -17.48 14.47 -6.24
N LEU A 385 -17.22 13.58 -5.28
CA LEU A 385 -17.48 13.77 -3.85
C LEU A 385 -16.24 13.35 -3.06
N GLN A 386 -16.06 14.00 -1.91
CA GLN A 386 -15.00 13.76 -0.96
C GLN A 386 -15.54 12.99 0.25
N ALA A 387 -14.92 11.86 0.56
CA ALA A 387 -15.25 11.10 1.76
C ALA A 387 -14.61 11.74 3.00
N VAL A 388 -15.37 11.88 4.08
CA VAL A 388 -14.91 12.47 5.34
C VAL A 388 -15.34 11.62 6.53
N ALA A 389 -14.49 11.51 7.54
CA ALA A 389 -14.83 10.95 8.86
C ALA A 389 -14.56 12.02 9.92
N GLY A 390 -15.63 12.49 10.58
CA GLY A 390 -15.56 13.70 11.40
C GLY A 390 -15.08 14.90 10.56
N PRO A 391 -14.04 15.64 10.99
CA PRO A 391 -13.49 16.77 10.23
C PRO A 391 -12.47 16.34 9.17
N PHE A 392 -12.10 15.06 9.10
CA PHE A 392 -10.93 14.62 8.34
C PHE A 392 -11.33 14.06 6.98
N VAL A 393 -10.63 14.53 5.96
CA VAL A 393 -10.71 14.01 4.60
C VAL A 393 -10.06 12.62 4.52
N LEU A 394 -10.82 11.65 4.04
CA LEU A 394 -10.37 10.29 3.75
C LEU A 394 -9.77 10.21 2.34
N PRO A 395 -9.01 9.14 2.02
CA PRO A 395 -8.64 8.86 0.62
C PRO A 395 -9.86 8.86 -0.30
N SER A 396 -9.74 9.31 -1.54
CA SER A 396 -10.87 9.39 -2.50
C SER A 396 -11.46 8.04 -2.94
N LYS A 397 -10.85 6.94 -2.52
CA LYS A 397 -11.33 5.58 -2.71
C LYS A 397 -11.15 4.79 -1.41
N PRO A 398 -11.99 3.77 -1.15
CA PRO A 398 -11.78 2.83 -0.05
C PRO A 398 -10.36 2.24 -0.04
N PHE A 399 -9.86 1.84 1.12
CA PHE A 399 -8.46 1.50 1.33
C PHE A 399 -8.30 0.08 1.90
N ALA A 400 -7.67 -0.82 1.15
CA ALA A 400 -7.42 -2.19 1.56
C ALA A 400 -5.94 -2.40 1.88
N SER A 401 -5.66 -2.82 3.11
CA SER A 401 -4.30 -3.03 3.61
C SER A 401 -4.00 -4.50 3.88
N LEU A 402 -2.89 -5.00 3.34
CA LEU A 402 -2.36 -6.33 3.62
C LEU A 402 -0.94 -6.22 4.18
N PHE A 403 -0.71 -6.84 5.33
CA PHE A 403 0.61 -7.02 5.89
C PHE A 403 1.02 -8.49 5.79
N LEU A 404 2.18 -8.74 5.19
CA LEU A 404 2.78 -10.06 5.08
C LEU A 404 3.98 -10.14 6.03
N GLY A 405 3.98 -11.11 6.93
CA GLY A 405 5.11 -11.35 7.82
C GLY A 405 5.10 -10.53 9.10
N HIS A 406 6.24 -10.36 9.77
CA HIS A 406 6.38 -9.54 10.99
C HIS A 406 7.51 -8.53 10.85
N SER A 407 7.36 -7.35 11.46
CA SER A 407 8.39 -6.31 11.51
C SER A 407 9.14 -6.22 12.85
N GLY A 408 8.82 -7.08 13.83
CA GLY A 408 9.51 -7.15 15.12
C GLY A 408 9.23 -8.45 15.89
N ARG A 409 9.84 -8.61 17.09
CA ARG A 409 9.67 -9.83 17.93
C ARG A 409 8.20 -10.11 18.26
N GLY A 410 7.61 -11.09 17.57
CA GLY A 410 6.28 -11.61 17.87
C GLY A 410 5.11 -10.75 17.36
N GLY A 411 5.33 -9.80 16.44
CA GLY A 411 4.24 -9.04 15.84
C GLY A 411 4.65 -7.91 14.91
N ILE A 412 3.71 -7.00 14.67
CA ILE A 412 3.93 -5.80 13.88
C ILE A 412 4.41 -4.68 14.82
N SER A 413 5.64 -4.19 14.59
CA SER A 413 6.11 -2.95 15.18
C SER A 413 5.67 -1.77 14.31
N LEU A 414 5.08 -0.74 14.94
CA LEU A 414 4.78 0.54 14.29
C LEU A 414 6.03 1.43 14.11
N SER A 415 7.10 1.11 14.83
CA SER A 415 8.43 1.72 14.71
C SER A 415 9.45 0.62 14.49
N PRO A 416 9.64 0.12 13.24
CA PRO A 416 10.60 -0.93 12.97
C PRO A 416 11.99 -0.47 13.41
N SER A 417 12.54 -1.12 14.46
CA SER A 417 13.91 -0.90 14.87
C SER A 417 14.83 -1.44 13.79
N TYR A 418 15.80 -0.65 13.33
CA TYR A 418 16.80 -1.08 12.36
C TYR A 418 18.22 -0.92 12.93
N VAL A 419 18.90 -2.01 13.26
CA VAL A 419 20.36 -2.07 13.44
C VAL A 419 20.88 -3.49 13.16
N LYS A 420 21.19 -3.83 11.89
CA LYS A 420 21.91 -5.09 11.58
C LYS A 420 23.44 -4.94 11.70
N HIS A 421 24.01 -3.80 11.25
CA HIS A 421 25.47 -3.57 11.17
C HIS A 421 25.98 -2.44 12.08
N GLY A 422 25.29 -2.19 13.19
CA GLY A 422 25.66 -1.15 14.16
C GLY A 422 25.04 0.22 13.86
N LEU A 423 24.93 1.05 14.90
CA LEU A 423 24.18 2.32 14.95
C LEU A 423 24.60 3.38 13.89
N PHE A 424 25.68 3.15 13.16
CA PHE A 424 26.28 4.14 12.25
C PHE A 424 26.46 3.67 10.80
N ALA A 425 26.19 2.40 10.48
CA ALA A 425 26.42 1.85 9.14
C ALA A 425 25.35 2.30 8.13
N THR A 426 24.09 2.36 8.56
CA THR A 426 22.98 2.80 7.71
C THR A 426 22.53 4.21 8.06
N LYS A 427 21.81 4.81 7.12
CA LYS A 427 21.12 6.08 7.29
C LYS A 427 19.78 6.00 6.57
N ARG A 428 18.80 6.71 7.11
CA ARG A 428 17.51 6.91 6.47
C ARG A 428 17.54 8.14 5.58
N PHE A 429 17.05 8.00 4.37
CA PHE A 429 16.95 9.05 3.36
C PHE A 429 15.49 9.17 2.94
N THR A 430 14.93 10.38 3.07
CA THR A 430 13.54 10.66 2.70
C THR A 430 13.52 11.72 1.61
N PHE A 431 12.88 11.39 0.49
CA PHE A 431 12.81 12.22 -0.70
C PHE A 431 11.35 12.49 -1.07
N ILE A 432 11.08 13.72 -1.51
CA ILE A 432 9.75 14.15 -1.95
C ILE A 432 9.86 14.63 -3.39
N ARG A 433 8.80 14.46 -4.18
CA ARG A 433 8.71 14.95 -5.56
C ARG A 433 7.65 16.04 -5.71
N PRO A 434 8.00 17.32 -5.52
CA PRO A 434 7.05 18.43 -5.56
C PRO A 434 6.39 18.61 -6.93
N SER A 435 7.06 18.25 -8.02
CA SER A 435 6.52 18.42 -9.38
C SER A 435 5.19 17.70 -9.57
N ILE A 436 5.00 16.54 -8.93
CA ILE A 436 3.76 15.77 -8.96
C ILE A 436 2.66 16.44 -8.14
N LEU A 437 3.00 17.14 -7.07
CA LEU A 437 2.04 17.90 -6.26
C LEU A 437 1.61 19.18 -7.00
N GLN A 438 2.54 19.84 -7.68
CA GLN A 438 2.29 21.10 -8.39
C GLN A 438 1.69 20.90 -9.80
N GLY A 439 1.77 19.70 -10.37
CA GLY A 439 1.24 19.39 -11.70
C GLY A 439 2.16 19.72 -12.85
N GLN A 440 3.43 19.94 -12.55
CA GLN A 440 4.43 20.23 -13.56
C GLN A 440 4.89 18.90 -14.18
N SER A 441 4.62 18.76 -15.48
CA SER A 441 5.28 17.77 -16.31
C SER A 441 6.78 18.07 -16.32
N ILE A 442 7.61 17.12 -15.90
CA ILE A 442 9.05 17.21 -16.14
C ILE A 442 9.24 17.01 -17.64
N GLU A 443 9.43 18.10 -18.38
CA GLU A 443 10.00 18.01 -19.72
C GLU A 443 11.33 17.29 -19.61
N GLN A 444 11.47 16.16 -20.31
CA GLN A 444 12.77 15.54 -20.51
C GLN A 444 13.71 16.61 -21.07
N PRO A 445 14.94 16.76 -20.57
CA PRO A 445 15.90 17.66 -21.20
C PRO A 445 16.15 17.14 -22.62
N THR A 446 15.51 17.77 -23.59
CA THR A 446 15.77 17.56 -25.00
C THR A 446 17.24 17.82 -25.23
N LEU A 447 17.96 16.77 -25.62
CA LEU A 447 19.28 16.87 -26.19
C LEU A 447 19.22 17.96 -27.29
N ASN A 448 19.93 19.07 -27.09
CA ASN A 448 20.02 20.16 -28.05
C ASN A 448 20.51 19.60 -29.41
N LYS A 449 19.58 19.32 -30.31
CA LYS A 449 19.84 19.26 -31.75
C LYS A 449 20.06 20.70 -32.19
N LYS A 450 21.32 21.11 -32.26
CA LYS A 450 21.71 22.30 -33.03
C LYS A 450 21.32 22.06 -34.49
N THR A 451 20.22 22.67 -34.91
CA THR A 451 19.89 22.92 -36.30
C THR A 451 20.94 23.89 -36.84
N ALA A 452 21.67 23.44 -37.86
CA ALA A 452 22.52 24.29 -38.66
C ALA A 452 21.64 25.13 -39.60
N THR A 453 21.75 26.45 -39.49
CA THR A 453 21.39 27.39 -40.56
C THR A 453 22.64 28.17 -40.91
N ASN A 454 23.03 28.06 -42.17
CA ASN A 454 24.14 28.75 -42.81
C ASN A 454 23.88 30.26 -42.85
N ASP A 455 24.91 31.06 -42.58
CA ASP A 455 25.13 32.32 -43.29
C ASP A 455 26.63 32.70 -43.32
N VAL A 456 27.17 32.59 -44.54
CA VAL A 456 28.08 33.46 -45.31
C VAL A 456 29.29 34.16 -44.64
N ASN A 457 30.48 33.81 -45.16
CA ASN A 457 31.75 34.55 -45.34
C ASN A 457 32.26 35.43 -44.18
N SER A 458 33.49 35.24 -43.68
CA SER A 458 34.73 35.47 -44.44
C SER A 458 35.97 35.20 -43.58
N GLY A 459 37.07 34.77 -44.21
CA GLY A 459 38.43 34.97 -43.68
C GLY A 459 39.27 33.71 -43.37
N GLY A 460 40.37 33.54 -44.11
CA GLY A 460 41.66 33.17 -43.52
C GLY A 460 42.05 31.70 -43.39
N GLN A 461 42.58 31.14 -44.47
CA GLN A 461 43.78 30.30 -44.60
C GLN A 461 44.37 29.46 -43.42
N GLN A 462 44.79 28.25 -43.82
CA GLN A 462 45.90 27.38 -43.34
C GLN A 462 45.64 26.24 -42.33
N GLY A 463 45.67 25.00 -42.85
CA GLY A 463 46.66 23.97 -42.44
C GLY A 463 46.28 22.96 -41.35
N PRO A 464 46.72 21.68 -41.42
CA PRO A 464 45.93 20.54 -40.94
C PRO A 464 46.52 19.79 -39.73
N ALA A 465 45.69 19.03 -39.00
CA ALA A 465 46.14 17.91 -38.18
C ALA A 465 45.11 16.77 -38.13
N LYS A 466 45.52 15.59 -38.59
CA LYS A 466 44.78 14.31 -38.58
C LYS A 466 44.76 13.71 -37.18
N VAL A 467 43.60 13.26 -36.69
CA VAL A 467 43.50 12.17 -35.70
C VAL A 467 42.42 11.18 -36.15
N LYS A 468 42.83 9.91 -36.23
CA LYS A 468 42.11 8.76 -36.79
C LYS A 468 41.03 8.27 -35.82
N SER A 469 39.79 8.09 -36.29
CA SER A 469 38.76 7.36 -35.54
C SER A 469 38.91 5.84 -35.77
N ARG A 470 39.02 5.08 -34.68
CA ARG A 470 38.90 3.61 -34.69
C ARG A 470 37.41 3.26 -34.71
N LYS A 471 36.91 2.78 -35.86
CA LYS A 471 35.58 2.14 -35.97
C LYS A 471 35.61 0.76 -35.28
N ARG A 472 34.69 0.53 -34.35
CA ARG A 472 34.33 -0.82 -33.87
C ARG A 472 33.56 -1.53 -34.99
N LYS A 473 34.06 -2.69 -35.43
CA LYS A 473 33.35 -3.62 -36.31
C LYS A 473 32.30 -4.36 -35.49
N GLY A 474 31.09 -4.46 -36.02
CA GLY A 474 29.99 -5.22 -35.41
C GLY A 474 30.12 -6.71 -35.69
N LEU A 475 29.60 -7.52 -34.75
CA LEU A 475 29.65 -8.99 -34.76
C LEU A 475 28.99 -9.64 -36.00
N GLY A 476 28.19 -8.89 -36.76
CA GLY A 476 27.54 -9.37 -37.99
C GLY A 476 28.49 -9.59 -39.17
N ASP A 477 29.61 -8.87 -39.23
CA ASP A 477 30.59 -8.99 -40.32
C ASP A 477 31.56 -10.17 -40.12
N MET A 478 31.52 -10.88 -38.98
CA MET A 478 32.34 -12.06 -38.70
C MET A 478 31.66 -13.39 -39.04
N LEU A 479 30.34 -13.39 -39.27
CA LEU A 479 29.59 -14.62 -39.53
C LEU A 479 29.36 -14.92 -41.02
N THR A 480 29.68 -13.97 -41.90
CA THR A 480 29.62 -14.17 -43.36
C THR A 480 30.91 -14.68 -43.97
N SER A 481 32.01 -14.79 -43.21
CA SER A 481 33.30 -15.30 -43.70
C SER A 481 33.55 -16.79 -43.41
N PHE A 482 32.53 -17.55 -43.01
CA PHE A 482 32.63 -18.99 -42.71
C PHE A 482 31.74 -19.88 -43.62
N MET A 483 31.13 -19.33 -44.66
CA MET A 483 30.36 -20.12 -45.66
C MET A 483 30.70 -19.77 -47.11
N ASN A 484 31.99 -19.71 -47.45
CA ASN A 484 32.48 -19.93 -48.82
C ASN A 484 33.95 -20.33 -48.81
#